data_AF-A0A4V4N8M8-F1
#
_entry.id   AF-A0A4V4N8M8-F1
#
_cell.length_a   1.000
_cell.length_b   1.000
_cell.length_c   1.000
_cell.angle_alpha   90.00
_cell.angle_beta   90.00
_cell.angle_gamma   90.00
#
_symmetry.space_group_name_H-M   'P 1'
#
loop_
_entity.id
_entity.type
_entity.pdbx_description
1 polymer ?
#
loop_
_entity_poly.entity_id
_entity_poly.type
_entity_poly.pdbx_seq_one_letter_code
_entity_poly.pdbx_strand_id
1 'polypeptide(L)' 'MTGRTSVDPAAAFRWEPGSQDVTVLGLVAAGHTTEAIARRLEVSDRTVRRRLRAAADDLGVGTTIEVVVHAVRTGLI' A
#
# COMPACT_ATOMS: atom_id res chain seq x y z
N MET A 1 -23.07 22.68 12.33
CA MET A 1 -21.60 22.63 12.41
C MET A 1 -21.15 21.28 11.90
N THR A 2 -21.38 20.96 10.64
CA THR A 2 -20.69 21.45 9.42
C THR A 2 -19.31 20.85 9.31
N GLY A 3 -19.18 19.87 8.41
CA GLY A 3 -17.92 19.54 7.76
C GLY A 3 -17.13 18.40 8.38
N ARG A 4 -17.70 17.18 8.45
CA ARG A 4 -16.84 16.02 8.16
C ARG A 4 -16.60 16.10 6.66
N THR A 5 -15.53 16.77 6.26
CA THR A 5 -15.09 16.79 4.87
C THR A 5 -14.90 15.34 4.46
N SER A 6 -15.93 14.78 3.82
CA SER A 6 -15.79 13.64 2.93
C SER A 6 -14.94 14.18 1.78
N VAL A 7 -13.63 14.18 1.99
CA VAL A 7 -12.74 14.05 0.85
C VAL A 7 -13.13 12.68 0.30
N ASP A 8 -13.73 12.63 -0.87
CA ASP A 8 -13.64 11.45 -1.70
C ASP A 8 -12.33 11.62 -2.50
N PRO A 9 -11.17 11.21 -1.98
CA PRO A 9 -9.89 11.32 -2.69
C PRO A 9 -9.84 10.34 -3.89
N ALA A 10 -10.78 9.41 -3.96
CA ALA A 10 -10.81 8.35 -4.96
C ALA A 10 -11.22 8.82 -6.38
N ALA A 11 -11.77 10.03 -6.53
CA ALA A 11 -12.33 10.46 -7.81
C ALA A 11 -11.30 11.04 -8.80
N ALA A 12 -10.05 11.33 -8.42
CA ALA A 12 -9.11 11.99 -9.34
C ALA A 12 -7.64 11.54 -9.31
N PHE A 13 -7.20 10.69 -8.37
CA PHE A 13 -5.82 10.17 -8.38
C PHE A 13 -5.82 8.67 -8.68
N ARG A 14 -5.44 8.31 -9.91
CA ARG A 14 -5.09 6.93 -10.25
C ARG A 14 -3.69 6.68 -9.70
N TRP A 15 -3.62 6.03 -8.55
CA TRP A 15 -2.35 5.57 -8.00
C TRP A 15 -1.84 4.38 -8.82
N GLU A 16 -0.62 4.49 -9.35
CA GLU A 16 0.01 3.51 -10.23
C GLU A 16 1.32 3.01 -9.59
N PRO A 17 1.22 2.08 -8.62
CA PRO A 17 2.41 1.52 -7.98
C PRO A 17 3.21 0.64 -8.95
N GLY A 18 4.51 0.51 -8.69
CA GLY A 18 5.37 -0.38 -9.47
C GLY A 18 4.98 -1.85 -9.28
N SER A 19 5.37 -2.71 -10.22
CA SER A 19 5.07 -4.16 -10.17
C SER A 19 5.58 -4.85 -8.90
N GLN A 20 6.72 -4.41 -8.38
CA GLN A 20 7.28 -4.89 -7.11
C GLN A 20 6.45 -4.43 -5.91
N ASP A 21 5.88 -3.24 -5.95
CA ASP A 21 5.02 -2.72 -4.88
C ASP A 21 3.69 -3.48 -4.85
N VAL A 22 3.09 -3.74 -6.03
CA VAL A 22 1.90 -4.61 -6.15
C VAL A 22 2.17 -5.99 -5.57
N THR A 23 3.33 -6.58 -5.88
CA THR A 23 3.73 -7.89 -5.35
C THR A 23 3.84 -7.85 -3.82
N VAL A 24 4.49 -6.83 -3.27
CA VAL A 24 4.63 -6.65 -1.81
C VAL A 24 3.26 -6.49 -1.16
N LEU A 25 2.38 -5.67 -1.72
CA LEU A 25 1.02 -5.44 -1.19
C LEU A 25 0.17 -6.70 -1.19
N GLY A 26 0.23 -7.50 -2.27
CA GLY A 26 -0.44 -8.79 -2.35
C GLY A 26 0.01 -9.77 -1.27
N LEU A 27 1.32 -9.81 -0.97
CA LEU A 27 1.85 -10.67 0.09
C LEU A 27 1.43 -10.18 1.49
N VAL A 28 1.37 -8.86 1.72
CA VAL A 28 0.84 -8.30 2.97
C VAL A 28 -0.65 -8.63 3.13
N ALA A 29 -1.45 -8.49 2.07
CA ALA A 29 -2.86 -8.87 2.07
C ALA A 29 -3.06 -10.37 2.36
N ALA A 30 -2.15 -11.21 1.90
CA ALA A 30 -2.08 -12.63 2.23
C ALA A 30 -1.53 -12.93 3.64
N GLY A 31 -1.30 -11.92 4.49
CA GLY A 31 -0.89 -12.08 5.88
C GLY A 31 0.61 -12.34 6.11
N HIS A 32 1.47 -12.09 5.11
CA HIS A 32 2.90 -12.31 5.26
C HIS A 32 3.57 -11.16 6.04
N THR A 33 4.52 -11.49 6.92
CA THR A 33 5.35 -10.47 7.60
C THR A 33 6.34 -9.83 6.63
N THR A 34 6.83 -8.64 6.97
CA THR A 34 7.84 -7.96 6.15
C THR A 34 9.14 -8.76 6.04
N GLU A 35 9.55 -9.52 7.07
CA GLU A 35 10.72 -10.40 6.97
C GLU A 35 10.45 -11.58 6.02
N ALA A 36 9.26 -12.17 6.05
CA ALA A 36 8.90 -13.26 5.15
C ALA A 36 8.88 -12.78 3.68
N ILE A 37 8.34 -11.59 3.43
CA ILE A 37 8.34 -10.94 2.12
C ILE A 37 9.78 -10.64 1.67
N ALA A 38 10.61 -10.08 2.55
CA ALA A 38 12.00 -9.75 2.26
C ALA A 38 12.79 -10.99 1.81
N ARG A 39 12.66 -12.10 2.54
CA ARG A 39 13.27 -13.38 2.15
C ARG A 39 12.75 -13.88 0.80
N ARG A 40 11.44 -13.80 0.55
CA ARG A 40 10.82 -14.29 -0.69
C ARG A 40 11.24 -13.48 -1.92
N LEU A 41 11.47 -12.18 -1.74
CA LEU A 41 11.86 -11.28 -2.83
C LEU A 41 13.38 -11.05 -2.90
N GLU A 42 14.18 -11.75 -2.09
CA GLU A 42 15.64 -11.60 -2.01
C GLU A 42 16.09 -10.14 -1.79
N VAL A 43 15.36 -9.42 -0.93
CA VAL A 43 15.67 -8.03 -0.53
C VAL A 43 15.78 -7.91 0.99
N SER A 44 16.25 -6.75 1.46
CA SER A 44 16.24 -6.45 2.89
C SER A 44 14.84 -6.11 3.41
N ASP A 45 14.58 -6.38 4.69
CA ASP A 45 13.34 -5.94 5.39
C ASP A 45 13.14 -4.41 5.28
N ARG A 46 14.24 -3.65 5.35
CA ARG A 46 14.24 -2.19 5.12
C ARG A 46 13.70 -1.81 3.74
N THR A 47 14.04 -2.58 2.70
CA THR A 47 13.54 -2.34 1.33
C THR A 47 12.03 -2.55 1.26
N VAL A 48 11.50 -3.59 1.90
CA VAL A 48 10.05 -3.85 1.97
C VAL A 48 9.33 -2.72 2.70
N ARG A 49 9.80 -2.34 3.89
CA ARG A 49 9.21 -1.23 4.66
C ARG A 49 9.27 0.10 3.91
N ARG A 50 10.35 0.37 3.19
CA ARG A 50 10.49 1.59 2.38
C ARG A 50 9.46 1.63 1.25
N ARG A 51 9.21 0.51 0.56
CA ARG A 51 8.18 0.42 -0.49
C ARG A 51 6.78 0.66 0.07
N LEU A 52 6.44 0.01 1.17
CA LEU A 52 5.15 0.19 1.85
C LEU A 52 4.95 1.63 2.32
N ARG A 53 6.01 2.30 2.77
CA ARG A 53 5.95 3.70 3.18
C ARG A 53 5.80 4.65 1.98
N ALA A 54 6.56 4.42 0.90
CA ALA A 54 6.39 5.18 -0.33
C ALA A 54 4.96 5.06 -0.89
N ALA A 55 4.39 3.85 -0.88
CA ALA A 55 3.00 3.62 -1.25
C ALA A 55 1.99 4.39 -0.37
N ALA A 56 2.25 4.50 0.94
CA ALA A 56 1.43 5.29 1.85
C ALA A 56 1.56 6.79 1.57
N ASP A 57 2.78 7.25 1.33
CA ASP A 57 3.07 8.64 0.98
C ASP A 57 2.42 9.03 -0.36
N ASP A 58 2.47 8.16 -1.37
CA ASP A 58 1.85 8.36 -2.69
C ASP A 58 0.31 8.46 -2.61
N LEU A 59 -0.31 7.69 -1.72
CA LEU A 59 -1.75 7.71 -1.48
C LEU A 59 -2.19 8.81 -0.48
N GLY A 60 -1.24 9.46 0.20
CA GLY A 60 -1.52 10.43 1.26
C GLY A 60 -2.18 9.80 2.50
N VAL A 61 -1.91 8.53 2.80
CA VAL A 61 -2.48 7.80 3.95
C VAL A 61 -1.45 7.59 5.05
N GLY A 62 -1.92 7.36 6.28
CA GLY A 62 -1.05 7.29 7.46
C GLY A 62 -0.44 5.92 7.72
N THR A 63 -1.01 4.86 7.15
CA THR A 63 -0.68 3.49 7.53
C THR A 63 -0.60 2.53 6.35
N THR A 64 0.23 1.50 6.47
CA THR A 64 0.30 0.39 5.50
C THR A 64 -1.04 -0.30 5.30
N ILE A 65 -1.85 -0.43 6.35
CA ILE A 65 -3.14 -1.12 6.22
C ILE A 65 -4.13 -0.33 5.35
N GLU A 66 -4.10 1.01 5.41
CA GLU A 66 -4.90 1.86 4.51
C GLU A 66 -4.49 1.67 3.04
N VAL A 67 -3.19 1.56 2.78
CA VAL A 67 -2.66 1.25 1.42
C VAL A 67 -3.18 -0.10 0.92
N VAL A 68 -3.11 -1.13 1.75
CA VAL A 68 -3.58 -2.49 1.38
C VAL A 68 -5.09 -2.49 1.15
N VAL A 69 -5.87 -1.84 2.02
CA VAL A 69 -7.33 -1.70 1.85
C VAL A 69 -7.67 -0.96 0.56
N HIS A 70 -6.91 0.09 0.22
CA HIS A 70 -7.07 0.80 -1.04
C HIS A 70 -6.81 -0.13 -2.24
N ALA A 71 -5.69 -0.86 -2.24
CA ALA A 71 -5.32 -1.77 -3.33
C ALA A 71 -6.37 -2.89 -3.56
N VAL A 72 -6.94 -3.45 -2.49
CA VAL A 72 -8.02 -4.45 -2.59
C VAL A 72 -9.31 -3.83 -3.13
N ARG A 73 -9.71 -2.65 -2.63
CA ARG A 73 -10.95 -1.99 -3.05
C ARG A 73 -10.93 -1.53 -4.51
N THR A 74 -9.76 -1.22 -5.05
CA THR A 74 -9.58 -0.81 -6.45
C THR A 74 -9.33 -1.99 -7.40
N GLY A 75 -9.24 -3.22 -6.88
CA GLY A 75 -8.96 -4.42 -7.68
C GLY A 75 -7.54 -4.49 -8.22
N LEU A 76 -6.60 -3.77 -7.58
CA LEU A 76 -5.17 -3.85 -7.91
C LEU A 76 -4.56 -5.19 -7.46
N ILE A 77 -5.06 -5.74 -6.35
CA ILE A 77 -4.70 -7.05 -5.79
C ILE A 77 -5.94 -7.81 -5.31
#